data_AF-A0A836TH91-F1
#
_entry.id   AF-A0A836TH91-F1
#
_cell.length_a   1.000
_cell.length_b   1.000
_cell.length_c   1.000
_cell.angle_alpha   90.00
_cell.angle_beta   90.00
_cell.angle_gamma   90.00
#
_symmetry.space_group_name_H-M   'P 1'
#
loop_
_entity.id
_entity.type
_entity.pdbx_description
1 polymer ?
#
loop_
_entity_poly.entity_id
_entity_poly.type
_entity_poly.pdbx_seq_one_letter_code
_entity_poly.pdbx_strand_id
1 'polypeptide(L)'
;KVLAPGFYSRQNIKTPVKIAVFVLVATQLMNVLFVFVLDFKEFKHAGLALAIGLGACLNAGLLFYHLRKRGYYQPQTGWLMFVLKLAFAVTSMAAVVHYAAGADALWFDYGLVERLMRLVGLLFVGLGSYFSMLWLMGIRVKDFTRRTVI
;
A
#
# COMPACT_ATOMS: atom_id res chain seq x y z
N LYS A 1 -1.00 4.46 9.84
CA LYS A 1 -1.70 4.85 11.10
C LYS A 1 -1.29 4.04 12.34
N VAL A 2 -0.80 2.80 12.23
CA VAL A 2 -0.40 1.96 13.39
C VAL A 2 0.89 2.42 14.09
N LEU A 3 1.81 3.11 13.38
CA LEU A 3 3.10 3.52 13.93
C LEU A 3 3.05 4.77 14.83
N ALA A 4 2.10 5.67 14.58
CA ALA A 4 1.95 6.91 15.35
C ALA A 4 1.68 6.68 16.85
N PRO A 5 0.72 5.82 17.27
CA PRO A 5 0.47 5.57 18.70
C PRO A 5 1.67 4.93 19.43
N GLY A 6 2.59 4.28 18.71
CA GLY A 6 3.85 3.78 19.29
C GLY A 6 4.79 4.88 19.81
N PHE A 7 4.77 6.08 19.21
CA PHE A 7 5.51 7.24 19.71
C PHE A 7 4.74 7.99 20.80
N TYR A 8 3.41 8.09 20.68
CA TYR A 8 2.55 8.78 21.66
C TYR A 8 2.47 8.05 23.00
N SER A 9 2.41 6.72 22.99
CA SER A 9 2.42 5.87 24.22
C SER A 9 3.70 6.01 25.04
N ARG A 10 4.78 6.56 24.46
CA ARG A 10 6.07 6.78 25.11
C ARG A 10 6.39 8.26 25.34
N GLN A 11 5.36 9.12 25.33
CA GLN A 11 5.46 10.58 25.55
C GLN A 11 6.41 11.32 24.57
N ASN A 12 6.83 10.69 23.46
CA ASN A 12 7.78 11.29 22.52
C ASN A 12 7.08 11.91 21.32
N ILE A 13 6.45 13.06 21.56
CA ILE A 13 5.66 13.80 20.54
C ILE A 13 6.51 14.58 19.53
N LYS A 14 7.74 14.99 19.90
CA LYS A 14 8.55 15.90 19.09
C LYS A 14 9.16 15.22 17.85
N THR A 15 9.49 13.94 17.98
CA THR A 15 10.15 13.16 16.92
C THR A 15 9.23 12.88 15.72
N PRO A 16 8.00 12.36 15.89
CA PRO A 16 7.09 12.12 14.78
C PRO A 16 6.67 13.42 14.08
N VAL A 17 6.53 14.53 14.81
CA VAL A 17 6.17 15.83 14.22
C VAL A 17 7.30 16.36 13.32
N LYS A 18 8.57 16.32 13.75
CA LYS A 18 9.70 16.74 12.90
C LYS A 18 9.79 15.93 11.61
N ILE A 19 9.55 14.62 11.69
CA ILE A 19 9.52 13.73 10.52
C ILE A 19 8.35 14.09 9.60
N ALA A 20 7.16 14.31 10.17
CA ALA A 20 5.98 14.68 9.39
C ALA A 20 6.17 16.02 8.66
N VAL A 21 6.77 17.02 9.31
CA VAL A 21 7.08 18.32 8.68
C VAL A 21 8.10 18.14 7.55
N PHE A 22 9.17 17.37 7.77
CA PHE A 22 10.16 17.08 6.71
C PHE A 22 9.51 16.40 5.51
N VAL A 23 8.64 15.40 5.76
CA VAL A 23 7.94 14.68 4.70
C VAL A 23 6.94 15.57 3.98
N LEU A 24 6.23 16.44 4.70
CA LEU A 24 5.35 17.44 4.08
C LEU A 24 6.14 18.32 3.13
N VAL A 25 7.29 18.87 3.56
CA VAL A 25 8.16 19.69 2.72
C VAL A 25 8.67 18.89 1.52
N ALA A 26 9.14 17.66 1.71
CA ALA A 26 9.57 16.80 0.61
C ALA A 26 8.43 16.49 -0.38
N THR A 27 7.21 16.27 0.11
CA THR A 27 6.03 16.03 -0.72
C THR A 27 5.67 17.27 -1.52
N GLN A 28 5.75 18.46 -0.92
CA GLN A 28 5.53 19.72 -1.64
C GLN A 28 6.62 19.97 -2.69
N LEU A 29 7.89 19.70 -2.39
CA LEU A 29 8.96 19.78 -3.38
C LEU A 29 8.76 18.79 -4.53
N MET A 30 8.33 17.55 -4.24
CA MET A 30 7.95 16.58 -5.27
C MET A 30 6.76 17.06 -6.09
N ASN A 31 5.72 17.61 -5.47
CA ASN A 31 4.58 18.19 -6.19
C ASN A 31 5.04 19.28 -7.15
N VAL A 32 5.91 20.20 -6.70
CA VAL A 32 6.44 21.28 -7.55
C VAL A 32 7.32 20.72 -8.66
N LEU A 33 8.19 19.75 -8.39
CA LEU A 33 9.00 19.06 -9.42
C LEU A 33 8.14 18.37 -10.48
N PHE A 34 7.09 17.64 -10.06
CA PHE A 34 6.21 16.93 -10.99
C PHE A 34 5.30 17.86 -11.79
N VAL A 35 4.86 18.98 -11.21
CA VAL A 35 3.93 19.91 -11.86
C VAL A 35 4.64 20.97 -12.70
N PHE A 36 5.77 21.52 -12.23
CA PHE A 36 6.48 22.63 -12.88
C PHE A 36 7.72 22.23 -13.68
N VAL A 37 8.50 21.24 -13.23
CA VAL A 37 9.81 20.93 -13.85
C VAL A 37 9.70 19.86 -14.92
N LEU A 38 8.86 18.84 -14.71
CA LEU A 38 8.80 17.68 -15.60
C LEU A 38 7.82 17.82 -16.78
N ASP A 39 7.17 18.99 -16.96
CA ASP A 39 6.20 19.33 -18.03
C ASP A 39 5.48 18.11 -18.65
N PHE A 40 4.90 17.25 -17.79
CA PHE A 40 4.06 16.14 -18.19
C PHE A 40 2.74 16.73 -18.69
N LYS A 41 2.76 17.27 -19.91
CA LYS A 41 1.67 18.03 -20.55
C LYS A 41 0.33 17.27 -20.57
N GLU A 42 0.38 15.93 -20.51
CA GLU A 42 -0.77 15.01 -20.51
C GLU A 42 -1.08 14.39 -19.13
N PHE A 43 -0.15 14.36 -18.17
CA PHE A 43 -0.25 13.60 -16.91
C PHE A 43 -0.18 14.47 -15.62
N LYS A 44 -0.53 15.75 -15.72
CA LYS A 44 -0.47 16.70 -14.59
C LYS A 44 -1.18 16.21 -13.31
N HIS A 45 -2.27 15.46 -13.43
CA HIS A 45 -3.03 14.95 -12.28
C HIS A 45 -2.45 13.65 -11.71
N ALA A 46 -1.89 12.79 -12.57
CA ALA A 46 -1.28 11.54 -12.14
C ALA A 46 0.02 11.79 -11.35
N GLY A 47 0.81 12.80 -11.74
CA GLY A 47 2.02 13.20 -11.00
C GLY A 47 1.73 13.66 -9.58
N LEU A 48 0.62 14.37 -9.37
CA LEU A 48 0.18 14.83 -8.04
C LEU A 48 -0.25 13.66 -7.14
N ALA A 49 -0.99 12.69 -7.70
CA ALA A 49 -1.36 11.47 -6.99
C ALA A 49 -0.13 10.62 -6.64
N LEU A 50 0.84 10.51 -7.55
CA LEU A 50 2.10 9.79 -7.33
C LEU A 50 2.92 10.44 -6.21
N ALA A 51 3.00 11.78 -6.20
CA ALA A 51 3.72 12.52 -5.18
C ALA A 51 3.11 12.34 -3.78
N ILE A 52 1.78 12.35 -3.65
CA ILE A 52 1.09 12.06 -2.38
C ILE A 52 1.39 10.62 -1.93
N GLY A 53 1.34 9.65 -2.85
CA GLY A 53 1.68 8.25 -2.57
C GLY A 53 3.13 8.08 -2.10
N LEU A 54 4.08 8.70 -2.79
CA LEU A 54 5.50 8.69 -2.43
C LEU A 54 5.75 9.40 -1.10
N GLY A 55 5.09 10.53 -0.85
CA GLY A 55 5.10 11.22 0.44
C GLY A 55 4.61 10.33 1.58
N ALA A 56 3.53 9.59 1.38
CA ALA A 56 3.03 8.63 2.36
C ALA A 56 4.03 7.48 2.62
N CYS A 57 4.66 6.94 1.57
CA CYS A 57 5.71 5.92 1.67
C CYS A 57 6.94 6.45 2.43
N LEU A 58 7.39 7.66 2.12
CA LEU A 58 8.48 8.36 2.82
C LEU A 58 8.15 8.56 4.30
N ASN A 59 6.93 8.99 4.62
CA ASN A 59 6.46 9.16 6.00
C ASN A 59 6.52 7.84 6.78
N ALA A 60 5.94 6.78 6.21
CA ALA A 60 5.92 5.46 6.82
C ALA A 60 7.33 4.90 7.00
N GLY A 61 8.19 5.04 5.98
CA GLY A 61 9.58 4.58 5.99
C GLY A 61 10.43 5.30 7.03
N LEU A 62 10.34 6.63 7.12
CA LEU A 62 11.08 7.41 8.11
C LEU A 62 10.61 7.14 9.54
N LEU A 63 9.31 6.99 9.76
CA LEU A 63 8.76 6.57 11.06
C LEU A 63 9.29 5.20 11.46
N PHE A 64 9.27 4.23 10.54
CA PHE A 64 9.78 2.87 10.77
C PHE A 64 11.30 2.88 11.05
N TYR A 65 12.07 3.63 10.27
CA TYR A 65 13.52 3.77 10.46
C TYR A 65 13.85 4.38 11.81
N HIS A 66 13.17 5.46 12.21
CA HIS A 66 13.40 6.07 13.53
C HIS A 66 12.99 5.15 14.69
N LEU A 67 11.94 4.36 14.53
CA LEU A 67 11.50 3.39 15.52
C LEU A 67 12.54 2.26 15.70
N ARG A 68 13.13 1.80 14.59
CA ARG A 68 14.22 0.82 14.57
C ARG A 68 15.53 1.39 15.14
N LYS A 69 15.92 2.58 14.71
CA LYS A 69 17.16 3.25 15.16
C LYS A 69 17.17 3.54 16.65
N ARG A 70 16.00 3.82 17.24
CA ARG A 70 15.85 4.01 18.69
C ARG A 70 15.69 2.71 19.48
N GLY A 71 15.78 1.55 18.83
CA GLY A 71 15.71 0.24 19.48
C GLY A 71 14.32 -0.12 20.04
N TYR A 72 13.28 0.68 19.80
CA TYR A 72 11.92 0.42 20.30
C TYR A 72 11.21 -0.70 19.53
N TYR A 73 11.69 -1.04 18.34
CA TYR A 73 11.15 -2.12 17.52
C TYR A 73 12.28 -2.98 16.97
N GLN A 74 12.38 -4.21 17.47
CA GLN A 74 13.19 -5.25 16.85
C GLN A 74 12.29 -6.07 15.94
N PRO A 75 12.52 -6.05 14.61
CA PRO A 75 11.73 -6.88 13.70
C PRO A 75 12.00 -8.34 14.03
N GLN A 76 10.93 -9.11 14.27
CA GLN A 76 11.04 -10.56 14.43
C GLN A 76 11.61 -11.20 13.15
N THR A 77 12.50 -12.19 13.34
CA THR A 77 13.07 -13.01 12.27
C THR A 77 11.94 -13.70 11.49
N GLY A 78 11.85 -13.46 10.18
CA GLY A 78 10.77 -14.00 9.33
C GLY A 78 10.01 -12.96 8.50
N TRP A 79 10.18 -11.67 8.80
CA TRP A 79 9.54 -10.57 8.05
C TRP A 79 9.87 -10.58 6.55
N LEU A 80 11.12 -10.86 6.17
CA LEU A 80 11.53 -10.89 4.77
C LEU A 80 10.76 -11.97 3.98
N MET A 81 10.62 -13.17 4.57
CA MET A 81 9.92 -14.29 3.94
C MET A 81 8.41 -14.04 3.86
N PHE A 82 7.83 -13.36 4.86
CA PHE A 82 6.46 -12.89 4.82
C PHE A 82 6.24 -11.86 3.69
N VAL A 83 7.13 -10.88 3.55
CA VAL A 83 7.06 -9.86 2.48
C VAL A 83 7.19 -10.51 1.10
N LEU A 84 8.09 -11.47 0.92
CA LEU A 84 8.23 -12.22 -0.34
C LEU A 84 6.98 -13.02 -0.68
N LYS A 85 6.39 -13.72 0.31
CA LYS A 85 5.12 -14.43 0.13
C LYS A 85 4.00 -13.46 -0.25
N LEU A 86 3.89 -12.34 0.45
CA LEU A 86 2.88 -11.32 0.17
C LEU A 86 3.07 -10.72 -1.23
N ALA A 87 4.30 -10.40 -1.62
CA ALA A 87 4.61 -9.87 -2.95
C ALA A 87 4.17 -10.86 -4.03
N PHE A 88 4.49 -12.14 -3.88
CA PHE A 88 4.07 -13.17 -4.84
C PHE A 88 2.54 -13.31 -4.93
N ALA A 89 1.83 -13.28 -3.79
CA ALA A 89 0.37 -13.33 -3.75
C ALA A 89 -0.29 -12.11 -4.41
N VAL A 90 0.29 -10.92 -4.24
CA VAL A 90 -0.20 -9.70 -4.88
C VAL A 90 0.09 -9.71 -6.38
N THR A 91 1.27 -10.16 -6.80
CA THR A 91 1.63 -10.26 -8.22
C THR A 91 0.75 -11.30 -8.94
N SER A 92 0.47 -12.44 -8.31
CA SER A 92 -0.43 -13.44 -8.91
C SER A 92 -1.87 -12.92 -9.00
N MET A 93 -2.39 -12.25 -7.96
CA MET A 93 -3.69 -11.57 -8.01
C MET A 93 -3.73 -10.53 -9.16
N ALA A 94 -2.69 -9.71 -9.28
CA ALA A 94 -2.59 -8.70 -10.34
C ALA A 94 -2.63 -9.34 -11.73
N ALA A 95 -1.90 -10.46 -11.93
CA ALA A 95 -1.94 -11.20 -13.19
C ALA A 95 -3.34 -11.76 -13.47
N VAL A 96 -3.97 -12.42 -12.50
CA VAL A 96 -5.33 -12.98 -12.64
C VAL A 96 -6.34 -11.90 -13.00
N VAL A 97 -6.31 -10.76 -12.30
CA VAL A 97 -7.21 -9.64 -12.59
C VAL A 97 -6.92 -9.03 -13.96
N HIS A 98 -5.64 -8.92 -14.36
CA HIS A 98 -5.27 -8.40 -15.68
C HIS A 98 -5.79 -9.30 -16.81
N TYR A 99 -5.61 -10.62 -16.70
CA TYR A 99 -6.16 -11.56 -17.67
C TYR A 99 -7.69 -11.61 -17.63
N ALA A 100 -8.31 -11.50 -16.45
CA ALA A 100 -9.77 -11.50 -16.31
C ALA A 100 -10.41 -10.20 -16.81
N ALA A 101 -9.71 -9.07 -16.74
CA ALA A 101 -10.19 -7.77 -17.23
C ALA A 101 -10.36 -7.74 -18.75
N GLY A 102 -9.58 -8.54 -19.49
CA GLY A 102 -9.69 -8.69 -20.94
C GLY A 102 -9.32 -7.41 -21.70
N ALA A 103 -9.71 -7.33 -22.97
CA ALA A 103 -9.41 -6.18 -23.83
C ALA A 103 -10.26 -4.95 -23.44
N ASP A 104 -9.59 -3.82 -23.22
CA ASP A 104 -10.21 -2.52 -22.88
C ASP A 104 -11.25 -2.05 -23.92
N ALA A 105 -11.11 -2.50 -25.17
CA ALA A 105 -12.02 -2.16 -26.26
C ALA A 105 -13.46 -2.61 -26.01
N LEU A 106 -13.68 -3.71 -25.29
CA LEU A 106 -15.01 -4.21 -24.96
C LEU A 106 -15.69 -3.34 -23.88
N TRP A 107 -14.92 -2.65 -23.04
CA TRP A 107 -15.49 -1.83 -21.97
C TRP A 107 -16.30 -0.66 -22.51
N PHE A 108 -15.91 -0.08 -23.65
CA PHE A 108 -16.58 1.07 -24.23
C PHE A 108 -17.99 0.75 -24.78
N ASP A 109 -18.24 -0.51 -25.15
CA ASP A 109 -19.49 -0.95 -25.79
C ASP A 109 -20.57 -1.40 -24.79
N TYR A 110 -20.19 -1.71 -23.55
CA TYR A 110 -21.14 -2.20 -22.54
C TYR A 110 -22.01 -1.08 -21.94
N GLY A 111 -23.30 -1.40 -21.76
CA GLY A 111 -24.21 -0.58 -20.96
C GLY A 111 -23.80 -0.49 -19.49
N LEU A 112 -24.33 0.52 -18.79
CA LEU A 112 -23.93 0.88 -17.42
C LEU A 112 -24.10 -0.27 -16.41
N VAL A 113 -25.19 -1.04 -16.53
CA VAL A 113 -25.49 -2.20 -15.67
C VAL A 113 -24.53 -3.36 -15.93
N GLU A 114 -24.16 -3.61 -17.18
CA GLU A 114 -23.26 -4.71 -17.56
C GLU A 114 -21.82 -4.41 -17.14
N ARG A 115 -21.39 -3.15 -17.24
CA ARG A 115 -20.11 -2.68 -16.64
C ARG A 115 -20.07 -2.93 -15.15
N LEU A 116 -21.12 -2.57 -14.41
CA LEU A 116 -21.20 -2.78 -12.97
C LEU A 116 -21.11 -4.26 -12.59
N MET A 117 -21.85 -5.14 -13.27
CA MET A 117 -21.78 -6.58 -13.00
C MET A 117 -20.38 -7.16 -13.25
N ARG A 118 -19.72 -6.79 -14.35
CA ARG A 118 -18.35 -7.24 -14.65
C ARG A 118 -17.34 -6.70 -13.65
N LEU A 119 -17.49 -5.44 -13.21
CA LEU A 119 -16.64 -4.85 -12.15
C LEU A 119 -16.78 -5.61 -10.84
N VAL A 120 -18.00 -5.90 -10.42
CA VAL A 120 -18.27 -6.69 -9.21
C VAL A 120 -17.71 -8.11 -9.37
N GLY A 121 -17.88 -8.74 -10.53
CA GLY A 121 -17.28 -10.04 -10.84
C GLY A 121 -15.75 -10.04 -10.72
N LEU A 122 -15.09 -9.03 -11.30
CA LEU A 122 -13.64 -8.85 -11.20
C LEU A 122 -13.18 -8.64 -9.75
N LEU A 123 -13.95 -7.89 -8.96
CA LEU A 123 -13.67 -7.74 -7.52
C LEU A 123 -13.70 -9.09 -6.81
N PHE A 124 -14.71 -9.93 -7.05
CA PHE A 124 -14.80 -11.25 -6.45
C PHE A 124 -13.71 -12.22 -6.93
N VAL A 125 -13.34 -12.18 -8.21
CA VAL A 125 -12.23 -12.98 -8.76
C VAL A 125 -10.90 -12.54 -8.13
N GLY A 126 -10.66 -11.23 -8.02
CA GLY A 126 -9.50 -10.68 -7.35
C GLY A 126 -9.44 -11.10 -5.88
N LEU A 127 -10.54 -10.94 -5.13
CA LEU A 127 -10.65 -11.37 -3.74
C LEU A 127 -10.38 -12.87 -3.59
N GLY A 128 -11.01 -13.70 -4.42
CA GLY A 128 -10.87 -15.14 -4.43
C GLY A 128 -9.42 -15.57 -4.71
N SER A 129 -8.78 -14.97 -5.71
CA SER A 129 -7.38 -15.25 -6.05
C SER A 129 -6.41 -14.85 -4.93
N TYR A 130 -6.60 -13.69 -4.32
CA TYR A 130 -5.76 -13.20 -3.22
C TYR A 130 -5.84 -14.12 -2.01
N PHE A 131 -7.06 -14.43 -1.54
CA PHE A 131 -7.25 -15.33 -0.40
C PHE A 131 -6.76 -16.75 -0.69
N SER A 132 -6.98 -17.25 -1.90
CA SER A 132 -6.48 -18.57 -2.31
C SER A 132 -4.95 -18.63 -2.31
N MET A 133 -4.27 -17.61 -2.85
CA MET A 133 -2.81 -17.57 -2.87
C MET A 133 -2.23 -17.40 -1.46
N LEU A 134 -2.85 -16.57 -0.63
CA LEU A 134 -2.45 -16.38 0.77
C LEU A 134 -2.56 -17.69 1.56
N TRP A 135 -3.63 -18.45 1.32
CA TRP A 135 -3.87 -19.76 1.91
C TRP A 135 -2.85 -20.81 1.44
N LEU A 136 -2.55 -20.85 0.14
CA LEU A 136 -1.53 -21.72 -0.45
C LEU A 136 -0.12 -21.43 0.09
N MET A 137 0.22 -20.16 0.33
CA MET A 137 1.52 -19.76 0.89
C MET A 137 1.64 -20.00 2.40
N GLY A 138 0.60 -20.57 3.02
CA GLY A 138 0.59 -20.99 4.41
C GLY A 138 0.38 -19.85 5.40
N ILE A 139 -0.03 -18.66 4.95
CA ILE A 139 -0.45 -17.58 5.84
C ILE A 139 -1.87 -17.90 6.28
N ARG A 140 -2.01 -18.58 7.40
CA ARG A 140 -3.33 -18.88 7.97
C ARG A 140 -3.87 -17.61 8.62
N VAL A 141 -5.14 -17.29 8.38
CA VAL A 141 -5.87 -16.20 9.07
C VAL A 141 -5.75 -16.32 10.61
N LYS A 142 -5.53 -17.55 11.09
CA LYS A 142 -5.27 -17.90 12.48
C LYS A 142 -3.97 -17.32 13.07
N ASP A 143 -2.94 -16.99 12.27
CA ASP A 143 -1.69 -16.36 12.78
C ASP A 143 -1.91 -14.90 13.20
N PHE A 144 -2.94 -14.24 12.67
CA PHE A 144 -3.33 -12.89 13.08
C PHE A 144 -4.30 -12.87 14.26
N THR A 145 -4.83 -14.03 14.65
CA THR A 145 -5.66 -14.14 15.85
C THR A 145 -4.74 -14.34 17.05
N ARG A 146 -4.43 -13.26 17.78
CA ARG A 146 -3.82 -13.36 19.11
C ARG A 146 -4.69 -14.29 19.94
N ARG A 147 -4.22 -15.50 20.22
CA ARG A 147 -4.69 -16.25 21.39
C ARG A 147 -4.18 -15.47 22.60
N THR A 148 -5.02 -14.58 23.13
CA THR A 148 -4.94 -14.21 24.54
C THR A 148 -5.16 -15.49 25.32
N VAL A 149 -4.06 -16.14 25.70
CA VAL A 149 -4.09 -17.14 26.77
C VAL A 149 -4.46 -16.34 28.02
N ILE A 150 -5.68 -16.55 28.49
CA ILE A 150 -6.16 -16.14 29.81
C ILE A 150 -5.69 -17.20 30.79
#